data_AF-A0A3N9UV42-F1
#
_entry.id   AF-A0A3N9UV42-F1
#
_cell.length_a   1.000
_cell.length_b   1.000
_cell.length_c   1.000
_cell.angle_alpha   90.00
_cell.angle_beta   90.00
_cell.angle_gamma   90.00
#
_symmetry.space_group_name_H-M   'P 1'
#
loop_
_entity.id
_entity.type
_entity.pdbx_description
1 polymer ?
#
loop_
_entity_poly.entity_id
_entity_poly.type
_entity_poly.pdbx_seq_one_letter_code
_entity_poly.pdbx_strand_id
1 'polypeptide(L)'
;LALPRILLRLPYGAKSDPIEAFTFEEVPPGANHEAFLWGNAAFACALVMARELEADGEATDAGSIAGLPAFTFVGDEGPRLQPCAEVCLTERAWQAVLARGIMPLVSVKDADQVRLVRLQTIAATPTALVG
;
A
#
# COMPACT_ATOMS: atom_id res chain seq x y z
N LEU A 1 8.97 -0.85 12.02
CA LEU A 1 7.63 -0.21 11.93
C LEU A 1 7.35 0.10 10.46
N ALA A 2 6.12 -0.06 9.98
CA ALA A 2 5.77 0.16 8.57
C ALA A 2 4.49 0.98 8.41
N LEU A 3 4.41 1.80 7.37
CA LEU A 3 3.25 2.64 7.05
C LEU A 3 3.20 2.97 5.55
N PRO A 4 2.04 3.39 5.01
CA PRO A 4 0.72 3.43 5.64
C PRO A 4 0.00 2.07 5.52
N ARG A 5 -1.27 2.00 5.94
CA ARG A 5 -2.08 0.77 5.79
C ARG A 5 -2.32 0.44 4.31
N ILE A 6 -2.67 -0.81 4.01
CA ILE A 6 -2.96 -1.28 2.63
C ILE A 6 -4.41 -1.74 2.51
N LEU A 7 -5.04 -1.58 1.34
CA LEU A 7 -6.42 -2.01 1.15
C LEU A 7 -6.51 -3.55 1.09
N LEU A 8 -7.37 -4.15 1.91
CA LEU A 8 -7.49 -5.62 1.99
C LEU A 8 -8.57 -6.19 1.08
N ARG A 9 -9.61 -5.42 0.76
CA ARG A 9 -10.66 -5.82 -0.17
C ARG A 9 -11.29 -4.60 -0.85
N LEU A 10 -11.98 -4.85 -1.96
CA LEU A 10 -12.86 -3.85 -2.53
C LEU A 10 -14.10 -3.68 -1.63
N PRO A 11 -14.64 -2.45 -1.54
CA PRO A 11 -15.91 -2.23 -0.89
C PRO A 11 -17.04 -2.90 -1.68
N TYR A 12 -18.06 -3.37 -0.98
CA TYR A 12 -19.23 -3.92 -1.64
C TYR A 12 -20.02 -2.82 -2.36
N GLY A 13 -20.44 -3.11 -3.59
CA GLY A 13 -21.18 -2.15 -4.41
C GLY A 13 -21.42 -2.66 -5.81
N ALA A 14 -22.44 -2.13 -6.48
CA ALA A 14 -22.82 -2.60 -7.82
C ALA A 14 -21.73 -2.39 -8.89
N LYS A 15 -20.81 -1.45 -8.66
CA LYS A 15 -19.69 -1.11 -9.56
C LYS A 15 -18.34 -1.69 -9.13
N SER A 16 -18.28 -2.35 -7.97
CA SER A 16 -17.06 -2.94 -7.41
C SER A 16 -17.27 -4.43 -7.17
N ASP A 17 -17.61 -4.81 -5.94
CA ASP A 17 -17.85 -6.19 -5.53
C ASP A 17 -19.34 -6.34 -5.14
N PRO A 18 -20.22 -6.81 -6.04
CA PRO A 18 -21.65 -6.87 -5.78
C PRO A 18 -22.02 -8.04 -4.85
N ILE A 19 -23.00 -7.81 -3.97
CA ILE A 19 -23.60 -8.87 -3.15
C ILE A 19 -24.79 -9.47 -3.91
N GLU A 20 -24.83 -10.80 -4.05
CA GLU A 20 -25.90 -11.50 -4.78
C GLU A 20 -27.25 -11.47 -4.07
N ALA A 21 -27.25 -11.48 -2.73
CA ALA A 21 -28.46 -11.65 -1.93
C ALA A 21 -29.35 -10.40 -1.89
N PHE A 22 -28.78 -9.20 -1.98
CA PHE A 22 -29.51 -7.93 -1.92
C PHE A 22 -28.67 -6.76 -2.44
N THR A 23 -29.33 -5.67 -2.83
CA THR A 23 -28.65 -4.44 -3.23
C THR A 23 -28.02 -3.76 -2.02
N PHE A 24 -26.70 -3.60 -2.05
CA PHE A 24 -25.92 -2.99 -0.98
C PHE A 24 -24.79 -2.13 -1.54
N GLU A 25 -24.58 -0.96 -0.92
CA GLU A 25 -23.49 -0.04 -1.23
C GLU A 25 -22.78 0.27 0.09
N GLU A 26 -21.56 -0.24 0.25
CA GLU A 26 -20.81 -0.13 1.51
C GLU A 26 -20.23 1.26 1.73
N VAL A 27 -19.71 1.86 0.66
CA VAL A 27 -19.02 3.16 0.71
C VAL A 27 -19.87 4.19 -0.04
N PRO A 28 -20.61 5.06 0.68
CA PRO A 28 -21.41 6.09 0.02
C PRO A 28 -20.53 7.16 -0.63
N PRO A 29 -21.06 7.92 -1.60
CA PRO A 29 -20.36 9.06 -2.18
C PRO A 29 -19.92 10.05 -1.09
N GLY A 30 -18.64 10.43 -1.09
CA GLY A 30 -18.07 11.36 -0.09
C GLY A 30 -17.73 10.72 1.26
N ALA A 31 -17.77 9.39 1.38
CA ALA A 31 -17.30 8.69 2.57
C ALA A 31 -15.83 8.99 2.89
N ASN A 32 -15.48 8.94 4.18
CA ASN A 32 -14.10 9.09 4.61
C ASN A 32 -13.28 7.84 4.26
N HIS A 33 -11.94 7.97 4.30
CA HIS A 33 -11.06 6.83 4.03
C HIS A 33 -11.23 5.69 5.05
N GLU A 34 -11.66 5.97 6.29
CA GLU A 34 -11.91 4.93 7.31
C GLU A 34 -13.10 4.01 6.98
N ALA A 35 -13.92 4.33 5.98
CA ALA A 35 -14.96 3.43 5.47
C ALA A 35 -14.40 2.22 4.72
N PHE A 36 -13.11 2.23 4.35
CA PHE A 36 -12.45 1.12 3.67
C PHE A 36 -11.82 0.14 4.65
N LEU A 37 -11.73 -1.13 4.25
CA LEU A 37 -11.05 -2.15 5.05
C LEU A 37 -9.53 -2.07 4.89
N TRP A 38 -8.91 -1.24 5.73
CA TRP A 38 -7.46 -1.08 5.78
C TRP A 38 -6.78 -2.16 6.62
N GLY A 39 -5.73 -2.75 6.06
CA GLY A 39 -4.89 -3.77 6.65
C GLY A 39 -3.56 -3.23 7.16
N ASN A 40 -3.02 -3.93 8.15
CA ASN A 40 -1.75 -3.56 8.75
C ASN A 40 -0.57 -3.79 7.76
N ALA A 41 0.26 -2.76 7.58
CA ALA A 41 1.48 -2.78 6.77
C ALA A 41 2.50 -3.86 7.19
N ALA A 42 2.42 -4.37 8.42
CA ALA A 42 3.28 -5.44 8.90
C ALA A 42 3.16 -6.72 8.06
N PHE A 43 1.97 -7.03 7.54
CA PHE A 43 1.77 -8.20 6.68
C PHE A 43 2.49 -8.07 5.34
N ALA A 44 2.51 -6.87 4.75
CA ALA A 44 3.31 -6.60 3.57
C ALA A 44 4.80 -6.81 3.84
N CYS A 45 5.31 -6.35 5.00
CA CYS A 45 6.71 -6.57 5.37
C CYS A 45 7.04 -8.06 5.53
N ALA A 46 6.15 -8.84 6.17
CA ALA A 46 6.32 -10.28 6.33
C ALA A 46 6.35 -11.01 4.98
N LEU A 47 5.49 -10.62 4.03
CA LEU A 47 5.47 -11.18 2.68
C LEU A 47 6.78 -10.90 1.93
N VAL A 48 7.29 -9.67 1.99
CA VAL A 48 8.58 -9.31 1.37
C VAL A 48 9.71 -10.13 1.99
N MET A 49 9.76 -10.24 3.33
CA MET A 49 10.78 -11.05 4.01
C MET A 49 10.72 -12.53 3.64
N ALA A 50 9.52 -13.11 3.49
CA ALA A 50 9.36 -14.49 3.06
C ALA A 50 9.88 -14.70 1.62
N ARG A 51 9.57 -13.77 0.70
CA ARG A 51 10.04 -13.82 -0.69
C ARG A 51 11.55 -13.65 -0.81
N GLU A 52 12.14 -12.73 -0.04
CA GLU A 52 13.60 -12.56 0.02
C GLU A 52 14.30 -13.81 0.55
N LEU A 53 13.70 -14.52 1.52
CA LEU A 53 14.23 -15.78 2.02
C LEU A 53 14.14 -16.89 0.96
N GLU A 54 13.04 -16.96 0.22
CA GLU A 54 12.86 -17.93 -0.88
C GLU A 54 13.82 -17.68 -2.05
N ALA A 55 14.21 -16.42 -2.27
CA ALA A 55 15.13 -16.02 -3.34
C ALA A 55 16.60 -16.44 -3.10
N ASP A 56 16.96 -16.89 -1.89
CA ASP A 56 18.30 -17.36 -1.51
C ASP A 56 19.46 -16.46 -2.00
N GLY A 57 19.28 -15.14 -1.89
CA GLY A 57 20.29 -14.14 -2.27
C GLY A 57 20.32 -13.77 -3.75
N GLU A 58 19.43 -14.32 -4.58
CA GLU A 58 19.19 -13.82 -5.94
C GLU A 58 18.52 -12.44 -5.88
N ALA A 59 18.95 -11.54 -6.77
CA ALA A 59 18.34 -10.22 -6.88
C ALA A 59 16.90 -10.37 -7.39
N THR A 60 15.93 -10.11 -6.51
CA THR A 60 14.49 -10.16 -6.83
C THR A 60 13.83 -8.80 -6.67
N ASP A 61 12.68 -8.61 -7.31
CA ASP A 61 11.77 -7.49 -7.02
C ASP A 61 10.87 -7.84 -5.81
N ALA A 62 11.41 -8.54 -4.81
CA ALA A 62 10.63 -9.07 -3.69
C ALA A 62 9.97 -7.96 -2.84
N GLY A 63 10.50 -6.73 -2.90
CA GLY A 63 9.90 -5.54 -2.29
C GLY A 63 8.55 -5.13 -2.88
N SER A 64 8.19 -5.61 -4.07
CA SER A 64 6.97 -5.22 -4.78
C SER A 64 5.83 -6.23 -4.58
N ILE A 65 4.65 -5.73 -4.23
CA ILE A 65 3.45 -6.52 -3.91
C ILE A 65 2.33 -6.08 -4.85
N ALA A 66 2.08 -6.88 -5.88
CA ALA A 66 1.02 -6.67 -6.88
C ALA A 66 -0.25 -7.47 -6.55
N GLY A 67 -1.31 -7.26 -7.33
CA GLY A 67 -2.59 -7.95 -7.16
C GLY A 67 -3.39 -7.45 -5.97
N LEU A 68 -3.15 -6.21 -5.54
CA LEU A 68 -3.89 -5.59 -4.44
C LEU A 68 -5.25 -5.08 -4.93
N PRO A 69 -6.27 -5.05 -4.06
CA PRO A 69 -7.54 -4.40 -4.38
C PRO A 69 -7.31 -2.96 -4.85
N ALA A 70 -7.80 -2.63 -6.04
CA ALA A 70 -7.64 -1.32 -6.65
C ALA A 70 -9.01 -0.77 -7.04
N PHE A 71 -9.56 0.10 -6.20
CA PHE A 71 -10.90 0.65 -6.37
C PHE A 71 -10.85 1.84 -7.34
N THR A 72 -11.61 1.78 -8.44
CA THR A 72 -11.72 2.92 -9.36
C THR A 72 -12.90 3.78 -8.97
N PHE A 73 -12.66 5.07 -8.71
CA PHE A 73 -13.73 6.04 -8.50
C PHE A 73 -13.77 7.07 -9.63
N VAL A 74 -14.96 7.60 -9.92
CA VAL A 74 -15.14 8.66 -10.89
C VAL A 74 -15.04 9.99 -10.15
N GLY A 75 -13.93 10.70 -10.33
CA GLY A 75 -13.75 12.06 -9.82
C GLY A 75 -14.13 13.10 -10.88
N ASP A 76 -14.02 14.38 -10.51
CA ASP A 76 -14.34 15.52 -11.39
C ASP A 76 -13.50 15.57 -12.67
N GLU A 77 -12.28 15.04 -12.61
CA GLU A 77 -11.34 14.95 -13.73
C GLU A 77 -11.40 13.59 -14.48
N GLY A 78 -12.40 12.75 -14.18
CA GLY A 78 -12.58 11.43 -14.79
C GLY A 78 -12.25 10.26 -13.85
N PRO A 79 -12.27 9.02 -14.38
CA PRO A 79 -12.00 7.82 -13.59
C PRO A 79 -10.54 7.81 -13.11
N ARG A 80 -10.34 7.60 -11.81
CA ARG A 80 -9.03 7.50 -11.18
C ARG A 80 -8.95 6.22 -10.33
N LEU A 81 -7.80 5.58 -10.38
CA LEU A 81 -7.48 4.45 -9.51
C LEU A 81 -7.15 4.97 -8.11
N GLN A 82 -7.86 4.46 -7.10
CA GLN A 82 -7.52 4.69 -5.71
C GLN A 82 -6.14 4.04 -5.44
N PRO A 83 -5.20 4.75 -4.78
CA PRO A 83 -3.95 4.15 -4.34
C PRO A 83 -4.19 2.91 -3.46
N CYS A 84 -3.42 1.86 -3.68
CA CYS A 84 -3.52 0.61 -2.89
C CYS A 84 -3.12 0.80 -1.42
N ALA A 85 -2.29 1.79 -1.14
CA ALA A 85 -1.94 2.23 0.20
C ALA A 85 -2.82 3.42 0.61
N GLU A 86 -3.16 3.50 1.89
CA GLU A 86 -4.07 4.50 2.46
C GLU A 86 -3.70 5.95 2.13
N VAL A 87 -2.40 6.23 2.04
CA VAL A 87 -1.87 7.54 1.66
C VAL A 87 -0.88 7.37 0.52
N CYS A 88 -1.08 8.13 -0.56
CA CYS A 88 -0.10 8.23 -1.64
C CYS A 88 1.08 9.09 -1.17
N LEU A 89 2.21 8.46 -0.89
CA LEU A 89 3.43 9.13 -0.45
C LEU A 89 4.22 9.65 -1.66
N THR A 90 4.47 10.96 -1.67
CA THR A 90 5.46 11.55 -2.60
C THR A 90 6.87 11.07 -2.26
N GLU A 91 7.79 11.20 -3.22
CA GLU A 91 9.21 10.92 -3.04
C GLU A 91 9.78 11.55 -1.76
N ARG A 92 9.59 12.86 -1.63
CA ARG A 92 10.04 13.62 -0.45
C ARG A 92 9.43 13.09 0.85
N ALA A 93 8.15 12.70 0.82
CA ALA A 93 7.45 12.23 2.02
C ALA A 93 7.97 10.87 2.47
N TRP A 94 8.11 9.90 1.56
CA TRP A 94 8.61 8.59 1.96
C TRP A 94 10.09 8.65 2.36
N GLN A 95 10.92 9.51 1.73
CA GLN A 95 12.30 9.70 2.16
C GLN A 95 12.39 10.24 3.60
N ALA A 96 11.52 11.18 3.96
CA ALA A 96 11.43 11.72 5.32
C ALA A 96 10.91 10.68 6.35
N VAL A 97 10.07 9.73 5.92
CA VAL A 97 9.65 8.59 6.75
C VAL A 97 10.82 7.62 6.95
N LEU A 98 11.53 7.30 5.86
CA LEU A 98 12.67 6.40 5.87
C LEU A 98 13.81 6.93 6.76
N ALA A 99 14.08 8.23 6.72
CA ALA A 99 15.08 8.89 7.56
C ALA A 99 14.80 8.76 9.07
N ARG A 100 13.56 8.46 9.47
CA ARG A 100 13.14 8.23 10.86
C ARG A 100 13.15 6.75 11.27
N GLY A 101 13.71 5.86 10.44
CA GLY A 101 13.76 4.42 10.73
C GLY A 101 12.45 3.68 10.52
N ILE A 102 11.44 4.31 9.90
CA ILE A 102 10.16 3.69 9.57
C ILE A 102 10.20 3.21 8.11
N MET A 103 9.63 2.05 7.83
CA MET A 103 9.60 1.45 6.48
C MET A 103 8.36 1.92 5.71
N PRO A 104 8.51 2.74 4.65
CA PRO A 104 7.36 3.20 3.88
C PRO A 104 6.94 2.16 2.82
N LEU A 105 5.63 1.96 2.71
CA LEU A 105 4.95 1.33 1.58
C LEU A 105 4.49 2.44 0.63
N VAL A 106 4.91 2.37 -0.63
CA VAL A 106 4.55 3.35 -1.66
C VAL A 106 3.64 2.70 -2.69
N SER A 107 2.51 3.34 -2.99
CA SER A 107 1.65 2.89 -4.10
C SER A 107 2.32 3.20 -5.43
N VAL A 108 2.25 2.26 -6.36
CA VAL A 108 2.66 2.49 -7.75
C VAL A 108 1.53 3.19 -8.46
N LYS A 109 1.84 4.28 -9.16
CA LYS A 109 0.83 5.06 -9.88
C LYS A 109 0.20 4.20 -10.98
N ASP A 110 -1.12 4.27 -11.09
CA ASP A 110 -1.92 3.60 -12.13
C ASP A 110 -1.73 2.06 -12.17
N ALA A 111 -1.35 1.46 -11.03
CA ALA A 111 -1.17 0.01 -10.89
C ALA A 111 -1.74 -0.50 -9.55
N ASP A 112 -2.11 -1.77 -9.53
CA ASP A 112 -2.65 -2.51 -8.38
C ASP A 112 -1.52 -3.04 -7.47
N GLN A 113 -0.53 -2.19 -7.21
CA GLN A 113 0.73 -2.57 -6.60
C GLN A 113 1.21 -1.56 -5.56
N VAL A 114 1.78 -2.07 -4.48
CA VAL A 114 2.62 -1.29 -3.56
C VAL A 114 4.05 -1.83 -3.55
N ARG A 115 4.99 -0.98 -3.17
CA ARG A 115 6.39 -1.37 -2.97
C ARG A 115 6.85 -0.99 -1.58
N LEU A 116 7.47 -1.93 -0.88
CA LEU A 116 8.25 -1.66 0.32
C LEU A 116 9.59 -1.07 -0.11
N VAL A 117 9.84 0.18 0.24
CA VAL A 117 11.04 0.90 -0.24
C VAL A 117 12.32 0.26 0.27
N ARG A 118 12.34 -0.14 1.54
CA ARG A 118 13.49 -0.74 2.20
C ARG A 118 13.07 -1.45 3.49
N LEU A 119 13.63 -2.63 3.72
CA LEU A 119 13.63 -3.29 5.03
C LEU A 119 14.68 -2.63 5.93
N GLN A 120 14.26 -2.08 7.07
CA GLN A 120 15.17 -1.51 8.07
C GLN A 120 14.56 -1.53 9.47
N THR A 121 15.43 -1.46 10.48
CA THR A 121 15.02 -1.32 11.87
C THR A 121 14.91 0.15 12.25
N ILE A 122 14.22 0.46 13.36
CA ILE A 122 14.13 1.84 13.87
C ILE A 122 15.48 2.37 14.36
N ALA A 123 16.36 1.47 14.83
CA ALA A 123 17.69 1.81 15.30
C ALA A 123 18.66 2.13 14.15
N ALA A 124 18.37 1.64 12.93
CA ALA A 124 19.10 1.95 11.72
C ALA A 124 18.74 3.36 11.22
N THR A 125 19.10 4.39 12.00
CA THR A 125 19.10 5.75 11.46
C THR A 125 20.19 5.82 10.39
N PRO A 126 19.89 6.30 9.16
CA PRO A 126 20.89 6.44 8.12
C PRO A 126 22.04 7.32 8.63
N THR A 127 23.14 6.69 9.00
CA THR A 127 24.35 7.40 9.38
C THR A 127 25.11 7.61 8.08
N ALA A 128 25.27 8.88 7.68
CA ALA A 128 26.17 9.19 6.58
C ALA A 128 27.55 8.62 6.94
N LEU A 129 28.13 7.83 6.04
CA LEU A 129 29.52 7.42 6.20
C LEU A 129 30.36 8.69 6.23
N VAL A 130 30.98 8.97 7.38
CA VAL A 130 31.91 10.08 7.54
C VAL A 130 33.17 9.67 6.78
N GLY A 131 33.31 10.19 5.56
CA GLY A 131 34.54 10.13 4.77
C GLY A 131 35.44 11.32 5.05
#